data_AF-A0A150FAF2-F1
#
_entry.id   AF-A0A150FAF2-F1
#
_cell.length_a   1.000
_cell.length_b   1.000
_cell.length_c   1.000
_cell.angle_alpha   90.00
_cell.angle_beta   90.00
_cell.angle_gamma   90.00
#
_symmetry.space_group_name_H-M   'P 1'
#
loop_
_entity.id
_entity.type
_entity.pdbx_description
1 polymer ?
#
loop_
_entity_poly.entity_id
_entity_poly.type
_entity_poly.pdbx_seq_one_letter_code
_entity_poly.pdbx_strand_id
1 'polypeptide(L)'
;MQTQLLLELTEQMIEAAIEADRRYQDGKEHDRSYDFFEIIKPDVEKKDKLCALWIEKALPFIQTSRPKYVHQEQILAVKENFSELMLQSYVHHIHKKRYKDITESVLYTLRICKDEVEKEGS
;
A
#
# COMPACT_ATOMS: atom_id res chain seq x y z
N MET A 1 -12.41 18.35 3.43
CA MET A 1 -10.99 18.56 3.83
C MET A 1 -10.30 17.27 4.29
N GLN A 2 -10.87 16.48 5.22
CA GLN A 2 -10.21 15.23 5.68
C GLN A 2 -10.35 14.05 4.70
N THR A 3 -11.50 13.90 4.04
CA THR A 3 -11.75 12.87 3.02
C THR A 3 -10.91 13.07 1.76
N GLN A 4 -10.71 14.33 1.33
CA GLN A 4 -9.83 14.66 0.21
C GLN A 4 -8.38 14.19 0.44
N LEU A 5 -7.83 14.48 1.62
CA LEU A 5 -6.48 14.01 1.96
C LEU A 5 -6.41 12.48 2.02
N LEU A 6 -7.43 11.82 2.59
CA LEU A 6 -7.49 10.35 2.61
C LEU A 6 -7.52 9.76 1.19
N LEU A 7 -8.28 10.37 0.27
CA LEU A 7 -8.32 9.96 -1.13
C LEU A 7 -6.94 10.09 -1.78
N GLU A 8 -6.29 11.26 -1.64
CA GLU A 8 -4.94 11.51 -2.18
C GLU A 8 -3.90 10.51 -1.64
N LEU A 9 -3.93 10.22 -0.34
CA LEU A 9 -3.04 9.23 0.27
C LEU A 9 -3.31 7.82 -0.27
N THR A 10 -4.59 7.47 -0.44
CA THR A 10 -5.02 6.17 -0.97
C THR A 10 -4.52 5.99 -2.41
N GLU A 11 -4.66 7.01 -3.25
CA GLU A 11 -4.17 7.00 -4.63
C GLU A 11 -2.65 6.87 -4.69
N GLN A 12 -1.91 7.65 -3.89
CA GLN A 12 -0.46 7.55 -3.80
C GLN A 12 0.00 6.14 -3.37
N MET A 13 -0.71 5.49 -2.45
CA MET A 13 -0.40 4.11 -2.05
C MET A 13 -0.72 3.10 -3.15
N ILE A 14 -1.81 3.27 -3.90
CA ILE A 14 -2.15 2.42 -5.06
C ILE A 14 -1.06 2.53 -6.14
N GLU A 15 -0.66 3.75 -6.48
CA GLU A 15 0.41 4.00 -7.45
C GLU A 15 1.72 3.36 -7.00
N ALA A 16 2.09 3.55 -5.73
CA ALA A 16 3.29 2.95 -5.16
C ALA A 16 3.25 1.41 -5.20
N ALA A 17 2.10 0.80 -4.91
CA ALA A 17 1.94 -0.65 -4.97
C ALA A 17 2.08 -1.20 -6.41
N ILE A 18 1.52 -0.48 -7.40
CA ILE A 18 1.65 -0.84 -8.82
C ILE A 18 3.10 -0.68 -9.30
N GLU A 19 3.77 0.40 -8.91
CA GLU A 19 5.19 0.61 -9.21
C GLU A 19 6.08 -0.47 -8.60
N ALA A 20 5.84 -0.82 -7.33
CA ALA A 20 6.55 -1.89 -6.65
C ALA A 20 6.34 -3.24 -7.33
N ASP A 21 5.11 -3.57 -7.75
CA ASP A 21 4.87 -4.81 -8.52
C ASP A 21 5.66 -4.84 -9.84
N ARG A 22 5.67 -3.75 -10.60
CA ARG A 22 6.49 -3.66 -11.82
C ARG A 22 7.98 -3.87 -11.51
N ARG A 23 8.49 -3.23 -10.47
CA ARG A 23 9.89 -3.36 -10.03
C ARG A 23 10.22 -4.80 -9.61
N TYR A 24 9.31 -5.48 -8.91
CA TYR A 24 9.48 -6.88 -8.54
C TYR A 24 9.54 -7.79 -9.78
N GLN A 25 8.64 -7.63 -10.75
CA GLN A 25 8.65 -8.44 -11.97
C GLN A 25 9.95 -8.25 -12.75
N ASP A 26 10.37 -7.00 -12.95
CA ASP A 26 11.60 -6.63 -13.63
C ASP A 26 12.85 -7.15 -12.89
N GLY A 27 12.87 -7.04 -11.56
CA GLY A 27 13.94 -7.60 -10.71
C GLY A 27 14.04 -9.11 -10.80
N LYS A 28 12.91 -9.84 -10.83
CA LYS A 28 12.87 -11.30 -11.02
C LYS A 28 13.30 -11.76 -12.42
N GLU A 29 13.10 -10.94 -13.43
CA GLU A 29 13.45 -11.28 -14.82
C GLU A 29 14.93 -10.96 -15.12
N HIS A 30 15.44 -9.85 -14.58
CA HIS A 30 16.77 -9.31 -14.92
C HIS A 30 17.80 -9.39 -13.79
N ASP A 31 17.46 -10.03 -12.66
CA ASP A 31 18.31 -10.18 -11.46
C ASP A 31 18.93 -8.85 -10.99
N ARG A 32 18.10 -7.80 -10.91
CA ARG A 32 18.56 -6.47 -10.52
C ARG A 32 18.89 -6.41 -9.03
N SER A 33 20.04 -5.82 -8.72
CA SER A 33 20.44 -5.50 -7.35
C SER A 33 20.39 -3.99 -7.12
N TYR A 34 19.89 -3.58 -5.95
CA TYR A 34 19.78 -2.20 -5.52
C TYR A 34 20.59 -2.00 -4.23
N ASP A 35 21.23 -0.85 -4.08
CA ASP A 35 21.96 -0.53 -2.86
C ASP A 35 21.00 -0.33 -1.68
N PHE A 36 21.29 -0.98 -0.56
CA PHE A 36 20.40 -0.97 0.59
C PHE A 36 20.31 0.42 1.26
N PHE A 37 21.43 1.11 1.43
CA PHE A 37 21.48 2.36 2.19
C PHE A 37 21.11 3.57 1.35
N GLU A 38 21.48 3.56 0.07
CA GLU A 38 21.25 4.68 -0.85
C GLU A 38 19.88 4.64 -1.53
N ILE A 39 19.30 3.44 -1.74
CA ILE A 39 18.05 3.27 -2.51
C ILE A 39 16.95 2.63 -1.67
N ILE A 40 17.17 1.40 -1.18
CA ILE A 40 16.09 0.59 -0.61
C ILE A 40 15.57 1.24 0.67
N LYS A 41 16.45 1.48 1.64
CA LYS A 41 16.09 2.05 2.94
C LYS A 41 15.37 3.40 2.84
N PRO A 42 15.90 4.42 2.14
CA PRO A 42 15.23 5.73 2.10
C PRO A 42 13.86 5.67 1.41
N ASP A 43 13.70 4.86 0.36
CA ASP A 43 12.40 4.72 -0.30
C ASP A 43 11.40 3.96 0.57
N VAL A 44 11.78 2.81 1.16
CA VAL A 44 10.90 2.06 2.07
C VAL A 44 10.48 2.91 3.26
N GLU A 45 11.39 3.66 3.89
CA GLU A 45 11.05 4.57 4.99
C GLU A 45 10.07 5.68 4.56
N LYS A 46 10.19 6.19 3.33
CA LYS A 46 9.25 7.17 2.78
C LYS A 46 7.86 6.55 2.59
N LYS A 47 7.79 5.32 2.08
CA LYS A 47 6.53 4.60 1.85
C LYS A 47 5.87 4.17 3.17
N ASP A 48 6.65 3.81 4.18
CA ASP A 48 6.17 3.52 5.53
C ASP A 48 5.53 4.76 6.18
N LYS A 49 6.13 5.94 6.01
CA LYS A 49 5.55 7.21 6.49
C LYS A 49 4.24 7.54 5.77
N LEU A 50 4.18 7.32 4.46
CA LEU A 50 2.95 7.46 3.67
C LEU A 50 1.84 6.54 4.21
N CYS A 51 2.15 5.26 4.42
CA CYS A 51 1.21 4.28 4.96
C CYS A 51 0.73 4.64 6.37
N ALA A 52 1.64 5.07 7.26
CA ALA A 52 1.29 5.51 8.60
C ALA A 52 0.29 6.69 8.59
N LEU A 53 0.54 7.69 7.73
CA LEU A 53 -0.36 8.83 7.58
C LEU A 53 -1.73 8.40 7.00
N TRP A 54 -1.74 7.48 6.04
CA TRP A 54 -2.99 6.91 5.52
C TRP A 54 -3.79 6.20 6.61
N ILE A 55 -3.15 5.36 7.45
CA ILE A 55 -3.83 4.66 8.56
C ILE A 55 -4.44 5.65 9.56
N GLU A 56 -3.72 6.73 9.88
CA GLU A 56 -4.21 7.79 10.78
C GLU A 56 -5.51 8.44 10.27
N LYS A 57 -5.70 8.50 8.94
CA LYS A 57 -6.92 9.05 8.32
C LYS A 57 -7.98 7.99 8.03
N ALA A 58 -7.57 6.78 7.65
CA ALA A 58 -8.46 5.70 7.30
C ALA A 58 -9.21 5.14 8.53
N LEU A 59 -8.55 5.00 9.68
CA LEU A 59 -9.18 4.46 10.88
C LEU A 59 -10.36 5.30 11.39
N PRO A 60 -10.25 6.64 11.57
CA PRO A 60 -11.39 7.47 11.95
C PRO A 60 -12.50 7.47 10.89
N PHE A 61 -12.13 7.44 9.61
CA PHE A 61 -13.08 7.37 8.50
C PHE A 61 -13.96 6.12 8.63
N ILE A 62 -13.38 4.91 8.69
CA ILE A 62 -14.16 3.67 8.74
C ILE A 62 -14.99 3.53 10.03
N GLN A 63 -14.57 4.15 11.13
CA GLN A 63 -15.33 4.16 12.38
C GLN A 63 -16.59 5.03 12.27
N THR A 64 -16.53 6.09 11.48
CA THR A 64 -17.62 7.05 11.27
C THR A 64 -18.55 6.60 10.14
N SER A 65 -17.98 6.23 8.99
CA SER A 65 -18.70 5.83 7.78
C SER A 65 -19.26 4.41 7.87
N ARG A 66 -18.67 3.54 8.72
CA ARG A 66 -19.04 2.13 8.93
C ARG A 66 -19.27 1.38 7.61
N PRO A 67 -18.26 1.33 6.74
CA PRO A 67 -18.40 0.75 5.42
C PRO A 67 -18.65 -0.76 5.53
N LYS A 68 -19.48 -1.29 4.63
CA LYS A 68 -19.95 -2.68 4.70
C LYS A 68 -18.84 -3.72 4.48
N TYR A 69 -17.77 -3.33 3.77
CA TYR A 69 -16.75 -4.26 3.26
C TYR A 69 -15.31 -3.90 3.67
N VAL A 70 -15.12 -2.90 4.55
CA VAL A 70 -13.80 -2.54 5.08
C VAL A 70 -13.86 -2.48 6.60
N HIS A 71 -13.00 -3.27 7.24
CA HIS A 71 -12.90 -3.33 8.70
C HIS A 71 -11.52 -2.90 9.19
N GLN A 72 -11.44 -2.51 10.47
CA GLN A 72 -10.20 -2.05 11.10
C GLN A 72 -9.04 -3.03 10.93
N GLU A 73 -9.30 -4.33 11.03
CA GLU A 73 -8.28 -5.37 10.85
C GLU A 73 -7.65 -5.33 9.45
N GLN A 74 -8.44 -5.05 8.41
CA GLN A 74 -7.93 -4.93 7.04
C GLN A 74 -7.06 -3.69 6.88
N ILE A 75 -7.44 -2.55 7.48
CA ILE A 75 -6.63 -1.33 7.48
C ILE A 75 -5.28 -1.56 8.18
N LEU A 76 -5.29 -2.28 9.30
CA LEU A 76 -4.05 -2.58 10.03
C LEU A 76 -3.17 -3.59 9.28
N ALA A 77 -3.77 -4.60 8.64
CA ALA A 77 -3.05 -5.57 7.81
C ALA A 77 -2.35 -4.92 6.61
N VAL A 78 -2.89 -3.82 6.07
CA VAL A 78 -2.23 -3.04 5.00
C VAL A 78 -0.86 -2.55 5.46
N LYS A 79 -0.65 -2.22 6.73
CA LYS A 79 0.65 -1.74 7.23
C LYS A 79 1.76 -2.76 6.97
N GLU A 80 1.56 -3.97 7.48
CA GLU A 80 2.57 -5.03 7.40
C GLU A 80 2.77 -5.49 5.95
N ASN A 81 1.66 -5.69 5.24
CA ASN A 81 1.68 -6.12 3.85
C ASN A 81 2.32 -5.08 2.91
N PHE A 82 2.05 -3.79 3.12
CA PHE A 82 2.62 -2.73 2.29
C PHE A 82 4.12 -2.57 2.54
N SER A 83 4.59 -2.63 3.78
CA SER A 83 6.02 -2.60 4.09
C SER A 83 6.75 -3.82 3.49
N GLU A 84 6.17 -5.04 3.60
CA GLU A 84 6.74 -6.23 2.98
C GLU A 84 6.78 -6.09 1.45
N LEU A 85 5.69 -5.62 0.83
CA LEU A 85 5.60 -5.39 -0.60
C LEU A 85 6.66 -4.40 -1.10
N MET A 86 6.83 -3.27 -0.40
CA MET A 86 7.84 -2.27 -0.76
C MET A 86 9.26 -2.85 -0.69
N LEU A 87 9.61 -3.53 0.40
CA LEU A 87 10.92 -4.14 0.55
C LEU A 87 11.16 -5.23 -0.51
N GLN A 88 10.20 -6.13 -0.68
CA GLN A 88 10.32 -7.26 -1.61
C GLN A 88 10.35 -6.83 -3.06
N SER A 89 9.81 -5.67 -3.41
CA SER A 89 9.99 -5.15 -4.76
C SER A 89 11.45 -4.87 -5.14
N TYR A 90 12.31 -4.57 -4.15
CA TYR A 90 13.73 -4.33 -4.38
C TYR A 90 14.57 -5.59 -4.27
N VAL A 91 14.34 -6.40 -3.22
CA VAL A 91 15.19 -7.56 -2.92
C VAL A 91 14.68 -8.86 -3.52
N HIS A 92 13.38 -8.90 -3.88
CA HIS A 92 12.71 -10.01 -4.56
C HIS A 92 13.04 -11.40 -3.98
N HIS A 93 13.20 -11.52 -2.66
CA HIS A 93 13.55 -12.78 -2.00
C HIS A 93 12.36 -13.75 -1.91
N ILE A 94 11.13 -13.23 -1.77
CA ILE A 94 9.93 -14.09 -1.69
C ILE A 94 9.53 -14.65 -3.06
N HIS A 95 8.71 -15.70 -3.04
CA HIS A 95 8.19 -16.32 -4.26
C HIS A 95 7.08 -15.47 -4.90
N LYS A 96 6.97 -15.55 -6.24
CA LYS A 96 5.98 -14.83 -7.04
C LYS A 96 4.54 -14.95 -6.52
N LYS A 97 4.15 -16.15 -6.04
CA LYS A 97 2.82 -16.37 -5.46
C LYS A 97 2.59 -15.52 -4.21
N ARG A 98 3.48 -15.63 -3.21
CA ARG A 98 3.38 -14.84 -1.97
C ARG A 98 3.38 -13.34 -2.26
N TYR A 99 4.26 -12.89 -3.15
CA TYR A 99 4.31 -11.48 -3.54
C TYR A 99 2.98 -11.02 -4.14
N LYS A 100 2.43 -11.79 -5.07
CA LYS A 100 1.13 -11.52 -5.69
C LYS A 100 -0.01 -11.48 -4.65
N ASP A 101 -0.06 -12.44 -3.73
CA ASP A 101 -1.09 -12.51 -2.70
C ASP A 101 -1.08 -11.25 -1.80
N ILE A 102 0.12 -10.76 -1.43
CA ILE A 102 0.30 -9.52 -0.67
C ILE A 102 -0.14 -8.30 -1.49
N THR A 103 0.30 -8.20 -2.75
CA THR A 103 -0.07 -7.10 -3.66
C THR A 103 -1.57 -7.00 -3.85
N GLU A 104 -2.24 -8.13 -4.11
CA GLU A 104 -3.69 -8.18 -4.29
C GLU A 104 -4.43 -7.80 -3.01
N SER A 105 -3.98 -8.27 -1.85
CA SER A 105 -4.56 -7.91 -0.54
C SER A 105 -4.49 -6.40 -0.27
N VAL A 106 -3.35 -5.77 -0.52
CA VAL A 106 -3.16 -4.32 -0.34
C VAL A 106 -4.03 -3.55 -1.31
N LEU A 107 -3.94 -3.84 -2.62
CA LEU A 107 -4.67 -3.13 -3.65
C LEU A 107 -6.18 -3.24 -3.46
N TYR A 108 -6.67 -4.41 -3.08
CA TYR A 108 -8.09 -4.62 -2.79
C TYR A 108 -8.57 -3.69 -1.67
N THR A 109 -7.84 -3.66 -0.54
CA THR A 109 -8.22 -2.83 0.62
C THR A 109 -8.17 -1.34 0.28
N LEU A 110 -7.13 -0.89 -0.43
CA LEU A 110 -7.00 0.51 -0.86
C LEU A 110 -8.12 0.91 -1.83
N ARG A 111 -8.47 0.05 -2.80
CA ARG A 111 -9.55 0.32 -3.76
C ARG A 111 -10.90 0.45 -3.09
N ILE A 112 -11.24 -0.46 -2.16
CA ILE A 112 -12.51 -0.30 -1.44
C ILE A 112 -12.49 0.97 -0.60
N CYS A 113 -11.38 1.28 0.08
CA CYS A 113 -11.28 2.54 0.83
C CYS A 113 -11.51 3.76 -0.07
N LYS A 114 -10.93 3.76 -1.28
CA LYS A 114 -11.15 4.80 -2.28
C LYS A 114 -12.63 4.91 -2.67
N ASP A 115 -13.25 3.79 -3.04
CA ASP A 115 -14.67 3.76 -3.44
C ASP A 115 -15.59 4.29 -2.33
N GLU A 116 -15.32 3.96 -1.06
CA GLU A 116 -16.13 4.45 0.07
C GLU A 116 -15.93 5.94 0.31
N VAL A 117 -14.71 6.46 0.16
CA VAL A 117 -14.42 7.91 0.30
C VAL A 117 -15.08 8.72 -0.82
N GLU A 118 -15.07 8.20 -2.05
CA GLU A 118 -15.73 8.84 -3.21
C GLU A 118 -17.26 8.86 -3.06
N LYS A 119 -17.86 7.81 -2.48
CA LYS A 119 -19.30 7.76 -2.19
C LYS A 119 -19.74 8.78 -1.14
N GLU A 120 -18.94 9.04 -0.11
CA GLU A 120 -19.26 10.09 0.88
C GLU A 120 -19.11 11.51 0.33
N GLY A 121 -18.25 11.70 -0.69
CA GLY A 121 -18.01 13.00 -1.31
C GLY A 121 -18.98 13.37 -2.44
N SER A 122 -19.84 12.44 -2.87
CA SER A 122 -20.84 12.61 -3.94
C SER A 122 -22.22 12.96 -3.39
#